data_AF-A0A847IF67-F1
#
_entry.id   AF-A0A847IF67-F1
#
_cell.length_a   1.000
_cell.length_b   1.000
_cell.length_c   1.000
_cell.angle_alpha   90.00
_cell.angle_beta   90.00
_cell.angle_gamma   90.00
#
_symmetry.space_group_name_H-M   'P 1'
#
loop_
_entity.id
_entity.type
_entity.pdbx_description
1 polymer ?
#
loop_
_entity_poly.entity_id
_entity_poly.type
_entity_poly.pdbx_seq_one_letter_code
_entity_poly.pdbx_strand_id
1 'polypeptide(L)'
;MTRPADFLLSPWVLASIVVLVVNDHVLKWTFGGWLTGKVSDVAGVFLLPFLILAIYEAARKPFTPRWRTTAVEAAIVCGVVGFGFAAVKTIGPVGDAYEYMVGLLRTVVTASSGPVTPILVYRDATDLVVLPILAATYLVWRRHRGEPRPEGDPYPRSISATRKASSSDC
;
A
#
# COMPACT_ATOMS: atom_id res chain seq x y z
N MET A 1 9.78 -8.32 12.27
CA MET A 1 10.41 -7.64 11.11
C MET A 1 11.91 -7.86 11.17
N THR A 2 12.43 -8.61 10.19
CA THR A 2 13.85 -8.91 9.99
C THR A 2 14.50 -8.01 8.94
N ARG A 3 13.72 -7.39 8.05
CA ARG A 3 14.18 -6.45 7.02
C ARG A 3 13.21 -5.28 6.87
N PRO A 4 13.68 -4.10 6.37
CA PRO A 4 12.79 -2.98 6.06
C PRO A 4 11.72 -3.44 5.07
N ALA A 5 10.50 -2.91 5.20
CA ALA A 5 9.38 -3.21 4.31
C ALA A 5 8.84 -4.67 4.34
N ASP A 6 9.18 -5.50 5.33
CA ASP A 6 8.66 -6.87 5.47
C ASP A 6 7.11 -6.97 5.41
N PHE A 7 6.40 -5.92 5.81
CA PHE A 7 4.93 -5.85 5.77
C PHE A 7 4.36 -5.78 4.35
N LEU A 8 5.16 -5.41 3.33
CA LEU A 8 4.73 -5.44 1.92
C LEU A 8 4.46 -6.85 1.42
N LEU A 9 5.11 -7.85 2.03
CA LEU A 9 4.90 -9.26 1.72
C LEU A 9 3.70 -9.86 2.49
N SER A 10 2.96 -9.04 3.23
CA SER A 10 1.74 -9.51 3.87
C SER A 10 0.72 -9.94 2.81
N PRO A 11 -0.04 -11.02 3.05
CA PRO A 11 -1.03 -11.50 2.08
C PRO A 11 -2.06 -10.43 1.73
N TRP A 12 -2.34 -9.50 2.65
CA TRP A 12 -3.25 -8.37 2.45
C TRP A 12 -2.71 -7.34 1.44
N VAL A 13 -1.43 -6.99 1.55
CA VAL A 13 -0.78 -6.08 0.61
C VAL A 13 -0.67 -6.72 -0.76
N LEU A 14 -0.27 -7.99 -0.83
CA LEU A 14 -0.22 -8.74 -2.09
C LEU A 14 -1.60 -8.85 -2.73
N ALA A 15 -2.65 -9.14 -1.95
CA ALA A 15 -4.02 -9.16 -2.45
C ALA A 15 -4.44 -7.80 -3.01
N SER A 16 -4.09 -6.67 -2.35
CA SER A 16 -4.38 -5.34 -2.87
C SER A 16 -3.68 -5.04 -4.21
N ILE A 17 -2.44 -5.49 -4.37
CA ILE A 17 -1.69 -5.36 -5.64
C ILE A 17 -2.36 -6.20 -6.73
N VAL A 18 -2.71 -7.45 -6.43
CA VAL A 18 -3.41 -8.32 -7.38
C VAL A 18 -4.74 -7.70 -7.78
N VAL A 19 -5.51 -7.18 -6.83
CA VAL A 19 -6.77 -6.49 -7.10
C VAL A 19 -6.54 -5.29 -8.01
N LEU A 20 -5.54 -4.44 -7.75
CA LEU A 20 -5.18 -3.31 -8.61
C LEU A 20 -4.85 -3.75 -10.03
N VAL A 21 -3.93 -4.70 -10.19
CA VAL A 21 -3.46 -5.15 -11.51
C VAL A 21 -4.59 -5.80 -12.30
N VAL A 22 -5.31 -6.74 -11.69
CA VAL A 22 -6.41 -7.46 -12.33
C VAL A 22 -7.56 -6.52 -12.67
N ASN A 23 -7.88 -5.59 -11.77
CA ASN A 23 -8.93 -4.60 -12.01
C ASN A 23 -8.57 -3.68 -13.19
N ASP A 24 -7.37 -3.10 -13.17
CA ASP A 24 -6.93 -2.15 -14.19
C ASP A 24 -6.75 -2.77 -15.58
N HIS A 25 -6.32 -4.03 -15.66
CA HIS A 25 -5.99 -4.67 -16.94
C HIS A 25 -7.13 -5.52 -17.50
N VAL A 26 -7.98 -6.10 -16.65
CA VAL A 26 -9.00 -7.07 -17.07
C VAL A 26 -10.40 -6.51 -16.85
N LEU A 27 -10.74 -6.12 -15.62
CA LEU A 27 -12.13 -5.77 -15.30
C LEU A 27 -12.57 -4.45 -15.97
N LYS A 28 -11.66 -3.48 -16.11
CA LYS A 28 -11.98 -2.25 -16.86
C LYS A 28 -12.25 -2.49 -18.34
N TRP A 29 -11.64 -3.52 -18.92
CA TRP A 29 -11.89 -3.92 -20.31
C TRP A 29 -13.22 -4.63 -20.51
N THR A 30 -13.66 -5.44 -19.53
CA THR A 30 -14.85 -6.29 -19.68
C THR A 30 -16.13 -5.73 -19.06
N PHE A 31 -16.04 -4.97 -17.96
CA PHE A 31 -17.20 -4.52 -17.18
C PHE A 31 -17.34 -3.01 -17.08
N GLY A 32 -16.46 -2.24 -17.76
CA GLY A 32 -16.36 -0.77 -17.77
C GLY A 32 -17.45 -0.05 -16.96
N GLY A 33 -17.10 0.40 -15.75
CA GLY A 33 -18.12 0.99 -14.86
C GLY A 33 -17.58 1.57 -13.55
N TRP A 34 -18.39 2.43 -12.93
CA TRP A 34 -18.13 3.15 -11.67
C TRP A 34 -17.63 2.25 -10.53
N LEU A 35 -18.12 1.01 -10.46
CA LEU A 35 -17.71 0.05 -9.42
C LEU A 35 -16.22 -0.34 -9.53
N THR A 36 -15.68 -0.50 -10.73
CA THR A 36 -14.26 -0.84 -10.95
C THR A 36 -13.33 0.29 -10.49
N GLY A 37 -13.75 1.55 -10.69
CA GLY A 37 -13.04 2.73 -10.19
C GLY A 37 -12.91 2.73 -8.67
N LYS A 38 -14.01 2.45 -7.96
CA LYS A 38 -14.02 2.42 -6.49
C LYS A 38 -13.18 1.30 -5.89
N VAL A 39 -13.21 0.12 -6.49
CA VAL A 39 -12.38 -1.01 -6.02
C VAL A 39 -10.89 -0.67 -6.18
N SER A 40 -10.51 0.02 -7.27
CA SER A 40 -9.15 0.52 -7.46
C SER A 40 -8.78 1.58 -6.42
N ASP A 41 -9.69 2.51 -6.11
CA ASP A 41 -9.47 3.52 -5.08
C ASP A 41 -9.26 2.88 -3.69
N VAL A 42 -10.07 1.88 -3.33
CA VAL A 42 -9.90 1.13 -2.07
C VAL A 42 -8.54 0.43 -2.01
N ALA A 43 -8.17 -0.29 -3.07
CA ALA A 43 -6.90 -1.00 -3.12
C ALA A 43 -5.70 -0.03 -3.10
N GLY A 44 -5.78 1.09 -3.81
CA GLY A 44 -4.77 2.13 -3.84
C GLY A 44 -4.59 2.82 -2.49
N VAL A 45 -5.67 3.30 -1.88
CA VAL A 45 -5.63 3.97 -0.57
C VAL A 45 -5.17 3.01 0.55
N PHE A 46 -5.50 1.72 0.44
CA PHE A 46 -4.99 0.71 1.37
C PHE A 46 -3.47 0.47 1.19
N LEU A 47 -2.99 0.37 -0.05
CA LEU A 47 -1.60 0.04 -0.40
C LEU A 47 -0.64 1.22 -0.18
N LEU A 48 -1.04 2.44 -0.55
CA LEU A 48 -0.17 3.60 -0.64
C LEU A 48 0.57 3.94 0.68
N PRO A 49 -0.08 3.91 1.86
CA PRO A 49 0.62 4.16 3.12
C PRO A 49 1.73 3.14 3.39
N PHE A 50 1.51 1.86 3.06
CA PHE A 50 2.54 0.82 3.19
C PHE A 50 3.73 1.12 2.27
N LEU A 51 3.47 1.49 1.02
CA LEU A 51 4.54 1.83 0.08
C LEU A 51 5.39 3.02 0.58
N ILE A 52 4.74 4.08 1.07
CA ILE A 52 5.43 5.26 1.61
C ILE A 52 6.27 4.88 2.84
N LEU A 53 5.71 4.10 3.76
CA LEU A 53 6.45 3.62 4.93
C LEU A 53 7.64 2.76 4.52
N ALA A 54 7.49 1.89 3.53
CA ALA A 54 8.56 1.03 3.04
C ALA A 54 9.72 1.84 2.44
N ILE A 55 9.40 2.83 1.60
CA ILE A 55 10.39 3.75 1.01
C ILE A 55 11.09 4.54 2.12
N TYR A 56 10.34 5.02 3.11
CA TYR A 56 10.86 5.77 4.24
C TYR A 56 11.85 4.95 5.09
N GLU A 57 11.52 3.70 5.41
CA GLU A 57 12.43 2.78 6.11
C GLU A 57 13.69 2.48 5.29
N ALA A 58 13.53 2.25 3.98
CA ALA A 58 14.64 1.97 3.08
C ALA A 58 15.60 3.18 2.95
N ALA A 59 15.06 4.40 2.83
CA ALA A 59 15.83 5.63 2.72
C ALA A 59 16.59 5.99 4.00
N ARG A 60 16.03 5.63 5.17
CA ARG A 60 16.65 5.88 6.49
C ARG A 60 17.66 4.85 6.92
N LYS A 61 17.61 3.64 6.37
CA LYS A 61 18.53 2.53 6.66
C LYS A 61 20.02 2.94 6.64
N PRO A 62 20.53 3.68 5.63
CA PRO A 62 21.95 4.08 5.61
C PRO A 62 22.32 5.17 6.63
N PHE A 63 21.34 5.93 7.15
CA PHE A 63 21.61 7.12 7.96
C PHE A 63 21.29 6.96 9.45
N THR A 64 20.44 6.00 9.83
CA THR A 64 19.98 5.87 11.21
C THR A 64 19.83 4.41 11.66
N PRO A 65 20.26 4.07 12.89
CA PRO A 65 20.03 2.74 13.47
C PRO A 65 18.55 2.51 13.83
N ARG A 66 17.72 3.57 13.88
CA ARG A 66 16.26 3.50 14.07
C ARG A 66 15.53 3.48 12.73
N TRP A 67 15.73 2.40 11.96
CA TRP A 67 15.02 2.14 10.71
C TRP A 67 13.57 1.67 10.91
N ARG A 68 13.12 1.48 12.16
CA ARG A 68 11.74 1.11 12.50
C ARG A 68 10.85 2.34 12.58
N THR A 69 9.83 2.40 11.73
CA THR A 69 8.85 3.49 11.75
C THR A 69 8.00 3.46 13.01
N THR A 70 7.70 4.62 13.61
CA THR A 70 6.87 4.82 14.81
C THR A 70 5.35 4.78 14.52
N ALA A 71 4.55 4.60 15.57
CA ALA A 71 3.08 4.61 15.45
C ALA A 71 2.56 5.98 15.00
N VAL A 72 3.22 7.04 15.48
CA VAL A 72 2.93 8.41 15.09
C VAL A 72 3.28 8.63 13.62
N GLU A 73 4.45 8.20 13.16
CA GLU A 73 4.83 8.31 11.75
C GLU A 73 3.87 7.53 10.83
N ALA A 74 3.47 6.32 11.21
CA ALA A 74 2.48 5.55 10.45
C ALA A 74 1.10 6.24 10.39
N ALA A 75 0.65 6.83 11.50
CA ALA A 75 -0.59 7.59 11.55
C ALA A 75 -0.52 8.86 10.69
N ILE A 76 0.62 9.58 10.74
CA ILE A 76 0.87 10.76 9.89
C ILE A 76 0.81 10.37 8.41
N VAL A 77 1.50 9.30 8.01
CA VAL A 77 1.47 8.82 6.62
C VAL A 77 0.06 8.46 6.18
N CYS A 78 -0.71 7.75 7.01
CA CYS A 78 -2.12 7.46 6.71
C CYS A 78 -2.96 8.74 6.57
N GLY A 79 -2.76 9.72 7.46
CA GLY A 79 -3.43 11.02 7.41
C GLY A 79 -3.10 11.81 6.14
N VAL A 80 -1.82 11.85 5.75
CA VAL A 80 -1.36 12.52 4.52
C VAL A 80 -1.96 11.86 3.28
N VAL A 81 -1.97 10.52 3.22
CA VAL A 81 -2.59 9.77 2.13
C VAL A 81 -4.09 10.06 2.04
N GLY A 82 -4.80 9.99 3.17
CA GLY A 82 -6.24 10.28 3.21
C GLY A 82 -6.58 11.70 2.82
N PHE A 83 -5.81 12.68 3.30
CA PHE A 83 -5.98 14.08 2.95
C PHE A 83 -5.70 14.32 1.47
N GLY A 84 -4.60 13.77 0.93
CA GLY A 84 -4.26 13.87 -0.48
C GLY A 84 -5.34 13.28 -1.39
N PHE A 85 -5.85 12.09 -1.04
CA PHE A 85 -6.95 11.46 -1.77
C PHE A 85 -8.23 12.31 -1.74
N ALA A 86 -8.61 12.82 -0.57
CA ALA A 86 -9.76 13.70 -0.43
C ALA A 86 -9.59 14.99 -1.25
N ALA A 87 -8.40 15.60 -1.23
CA ALA A 87 -8.11 16.81 -1.98
C ALA A 87 -8.21 16.60 -3.50
N VAL A 88 -7.66 15.49 -4.03
CA VAL A 88 -7.75 15.14 -5.46
C VAL A 88 -9.21 14.95 -5.90
N LYS A 89 -10.04 14.36 -5.03
CA LYS A 89 -11.46 14.08 -5.35
C LYS A 89 -12.39 15.28 -5.16
N THR A 90 -12.06 16.23 -4.28
CA THR A 90 -12.95 17.34 -3.91
C THR A 90 -12.52 18.70 -4.47
N ILE A 91 -11.23 18.93 -4.70
CA ILE A 91 -10.69 20.22 -5.13
C ILE A 91 -10.36 20.15 -6.62
N GLY A 92 -11.11 20.90 -7.44
CA GLY A 92 -10.99 20.93 -8.89
C GLY A 92 -9.54 21.07 -9.39
N PRO A 93 -8.83 22.15 -9.01
CA PRO A 93 -7.45 22.39 -9.43
C PRO A 93 -6.45 21.30 -9.01
N VAL A 94 -6.67 20.63 -7.87
CA VAL A 94 -5.79 19.54 -7.39
C VAL A 94 -6.01 18.28 -8.22
N GLY A 95 -7.27 18.00 -8.57
CA GLY A 95 -7.61 16.95 -9.54
C GLY A 95 -6.92 17.19 -10.88
N ASP A 96 -7.08 18.38 -11.47
CA ASP A 96 -6.50 18.70 -12.79
C ASP A 96 -4.96 18.57 -12.80
N ALA A 97 -4.31 19.03 -11.72
CA ALA A 97 -2.86 18.89 -11.54
C ALA A 97 -2.44 17.41 -11.45
N TYR A 98 -3.23 16.58 -10.75
CA TYR A 98 -3.00 15.15 -10.66
C TYR A 98 -3.17 14.45 -12.02
N GLU A 99 -4.21 14.78 -12.78
CA GLU A 99 -4.42 14.24 -14.14
C GLU A 99 -3.24 14.53 -15.06
N TYR A 100 -2.73 15.76 -15.02
CA TYR A 100 -1.58 16.19 -15.80
C TYR A 100 -0.30 15.46 -15.37
N MET A 101 -0.06 15.34 -14.06
CA MET A 101 1.10 14.63 -13.52
C MET A 101 1.11 13.17 -13.95
N VAL A 102 -0.02 12.46 -13.84
CA VAL A 102 -0.10 11.05 -14.25
C VAL A 102 0.03 10.91 -15.76
N GLY A 103 -0.55 11.83 -16.54
CA GLY A 103 -0.36 11.88 -17.99
C GLY A 103 1.12 12.02 -18.37
N LEU A 104 1.87 12.90 -17.69
CA LEU A 104 3.31 13.08 -17.89
C LEU A 104 4.12 11.83 -17.50
N LEU A 105 3.81 11.21 -16.37
CA LEU A 105 4.49 9.97 -15.97
C LEU A 105 4.26 8.86 -16.99
N ARG A 106 3.06 8.76 -17.55
CA ARG A 106 2.72 7.78 -18.58
C ARG A 106 3.54 7.99 -19.86
N THR A 107 3.72 9.24 -20.30
CA THR A 107 4.52 9.52 -21.51
C THR A 107 6.00 9.17 -21.29
N VAL A 108 6.54 9.46 -20.10
CA VAL A 108 7.91 9.09 -19.73
C VAL A 108 8.10 7.57 -19.70
N VAL A 109 7.21 6.84 -19.02
CA VAL A 109 7.32 5.38 -18.87
C VAL A 109 7.12 4.64 -20.20
N THR A 110 6.21 5.14 -21.05
CA THR A 110 5.93 4.53 -22.36
C THR A 110 6.92 5.01 -23.44
N ALA A 111 7.86 5.90 -23.09
CA ALA A 111 8.76 6.59 -24.02
C ALA A 111 8.01 7.19 -25.24
N SER A 112 6.76 7.60 -25.03
CA SER A 112 5.88 8.04 -26.11
C SER A 112 6.06 9.54 -26.33
N SER A 113 6.39 9.94 -27.56
CA SER A 113 6.53 11.35 -27.97
C SER A 113 5.20 12.08 -28.21
N GLY A 114 4.07 11.43 -27.91
CA GLY A 114 2.73 11.93 -28.17
C GLY A 114 2.25 12.96 -27.13
N PRO A 115 1.14 13.68 -27.40
CA PRO A 115 0.54 14.62 -26.47
C PRO A 115 0.19 13.95 -25.14
N VAL A 116 0.38 14.67 -24.03
CA VAL A 116 -0.09 14.23 -22.71
C VAL A 116 -1.61 14.06 -22.78
N THR A 117 -2.07 12.81 -22.66
CA THR A 117 -3.50 12.51 -22.56
C THR A 117 -3.86 12.46 -21.08
N PRO A 118 -4.54 13.49 -20.54
CA PRO A 118 -4.96 13.48 -19.14
C PRO A 118 -5.95 12.34 -18.91
N ILE A 119 -5.83 11.70 -17.75
CA ILE A 119 -6.78 10.67 -17.32
C ILE A 119 -7.94 11.39 -16.66
N LEU A 120 -9.16 11.27 -17.19
CA LEU A 120 -10.33 11.91 -16.60
C LEU A 120 -10.60 11.34 -15.19
N VAL A 121 -10.49 12.17 -14.16
CA VAL A 121 -10.86 11.85 -12.78
C VAL A 121 -12.28 12.32 -12.55
N TYR A 122 -13.21 11.36 -12.48
CA TYR A 122 -14.59 11.67 -12.12
C TYR A 122 -14.65 12.12 -10.65
N ARG A 123 -15.16 13.34 -10.42
CA ARG A 123 -15.25 13.95 -9.10
C ARG A 123 -16.53 13.47 -8.42
N ASP A 124 -16.41 12.45 -7.58
CA ASP A 124 -17.52 11.90 -6.80
C ASP A 124 -17.17 11.92 -5.30
N ALA A 125 -17.91 12.72 -4.52
CA ALA A 125 -17.72 12.81 -3.07
C ALA A 125 -17.99 11.46 -2.36
N THR A 126 -18.71 10.54 -3.01
CA THR A 126 -18.95 9.18 -2.51
C THR A 126 -17.65 8.36 -2.41
N ASP A 127 -16.57 8.79 -3.06
CA ASP A 127 -15.27 8.12 -2.96
C ASP A 127 -14.62 8.32 -1.58
N LEU A 128 -15.06 9.30 -0.79
CA LEU A 128 -14.60 9.48 0.59
C LEU A 128 -14.97 8.32 1.51
N VAL A 129 -15.93 7.48 1.10
CA VAL A 129 -16.29 6.23 1.79
C VAL A 129 -15.11 5.24 1.81
N VAL A 130 -14.07 5.47 0.99
CA VAL A 130 -12.84 4.69 1.00
C VAL A 130 -11.96 4.99 2.22
N LEU A 131 -11.99 6.20 2.78
CA LEU A 131 -11.07 6.63 3.85
C LEU A 131 -11.01 5.73 5.11
N PRO A 132 -12.11 5.10 5.57
CA PRO A 132 -12.06 4.12 6.66
C PRO A 132 -11.07 2.96 6.43
N ILE A 133 -10.73 2.65 5.17
CA ILE A 133 -9.73 1.60 4.86
C ILE A 133 -8.34 1.92 5.44
N LEU A 134 -8.02 3.20 5.65
CA LEU A 134 -6.77 3.62 6.29
C LEU A 134 -6.67 3.14 7.74
N ALA A 135 -7.80 2.99 8.44
CA ALA A 135 -7.82 2.36 9.75
C ALA A 135 -7.40 0.88 9.64
N ALA A 136 -7.88 0.16 8.61
CA ALA A 136 -7.46 -1.21 8.35
C ALA A 136 -5.96 -1.30 8.01
N THR A 137 -5.44 -0.39 7.19
CA THR A 137 -4.00 -0.25 6.92
C THR A 137 -3.21 -0.10 8.22
N TYR A 138 -3.60 0.86 9.07
CA TYR A 138 -2.91 1.11 10.34
C TYR A 138 -2.97 -0.10 11.28
N LEU A 139 -4.11 -0.80 11.35
CA LEU A 139 -4.27 -2.01 12.16
C LEU A 139 -3.39 -3.16 11.67
N VAL A 140 -3.34 -3.41 10.36
CA VAL A 140 -2.49 -4.43 9.74
C VAL A 140 -1.02 -4.12 10.02
N TRP A 141 -0.59 -2.86 9.82
CA TRP A 141 0.75 -2.43 10.16
C TRP A 141 1.08 -2.64 11.66
N ARG A 142 0.16 -2.27 12.55
CA ARG A 142 0.32 -2.43 14.01
C ARG A 142 0.51 -3.89 14.40
N ARG A 143 -0.24 -4.81 13.77
CA ARG A 143 -0.09 -6.27 13.99
C ARG A 143 1.28 -6.78 13.55
N HIS A 144 1.82 -6.28 12.44
CA HIS A 144 3.16 -6.67 11.97
C HIS A 144 4.31 -6.11 12.82
N ARG A 145 4.03 -5.08 13.64
CA ARG A 145 5.00 -4.48 14.57
C ARG A 145 5.24 -5.31 15.83
N GLY A 146 4.28 -6.14 16.21
CA GLY A 146 4.31 -6.94 17.43
C GLY A 146 5.01 -8.28 17.23
N GLU A 147 6.35 -8.25 17.11
CA GLU A 147 7.26 -9.21 17.76
C GLU A 147 8.68 -8.58 17.73
N PRO A 148 9.22 -8.12 18.86
CA PRO A 148 10.65 -7.92 19.03
C PRO A 148 11.33 -9.29 18.83
N ARG A 149 12.28 -9.40 17.91
CA ARG A 149 13.20 -10.55 17.92
C ARG A 149 13.99 -10.42 19.23
N PRO A 150 14.00 -11.43 20.12
CA PRO A 150 14.91 -11.42 21.24
C PRO A 150 16.32 -11.26 20.68
N GLU A 151 16.99 -10.19 21.09
CA GLU A 151 18.36 -9.90 20.70
C GLU A 151 19.23 -11.01 21.28
N GLY A 152 19.54 -12.02 20.47
CA GLY A 152 20.28 -13.19 20.91
C GLY A 152 19.89 -14.53 20.30
N ASP A 153 18.82 -14.64 19.49
CA ASP A 153 18.44 -15.95 18.93
C ASP A 153 19.29 -16.34 17.70
N PRO A 154 20.25 -17.29 17.81
CA PRO A 154 21.18 -17.64 16.74
C PRO A 154 20.54 -18.54 15.68
N TYR A 155 19.35 -19.10 15.94
CA TYR A 155 18.76 -20.08 15.03
C TYR A 155 17.79 -19.42 14.03
N PRO A 156 17.95 -19.66 12.71
CA PRO A 156 16.85 -19.50 11.77
C PRO A 156 15.73 -20.47 12.17
N ARG A 157 14.46 -20.08 11.99
CA ARG A 157 13.32 -21.02 12.11
C ARG A 157 13.45 -22.12 11.05
N SER A 158 14.28 -23.12 11.29
CA SER A 158 14.16 -24.42 10.63
C SER A 158 13.10 -25.20 11.40
N ILE A 159 11.94 -25.33 10.78
CA ILE A 159 11.09 -26.53 10.83
C ILE A 159 11.06 -27.22 12.21
N SER A 160 10.49 -26.57 13.22
CA SER A 160 10.19 -27.20 14.52
C SER A 160 8.71 -27.50 14.69
N ALA A 161 7.99 -27.71 13.59
CA ALA A 161 6.56 -28.08 13.60
C ALA A 161 6.30 -29.60 13.60
N THR A 162 7.32 -30.47 13.56
CA THR A 162 7.09 -31.93 13.40
C THR A 162 7.66 -32.84 14.48
N ARG A 163 8.16 -32.31 15.61
CA ARG A 163 8.58 -33.17 16.75
C ARG A 163 7.77 -32.90 18.02
N LYS A 164 6.44 -33.02 17.93
CA LYS A 164 5.59 -33.12 19.13
C LYS A 164 4.38 -34.05 18.97
N ALA A 165 4.51 -35.08 18.13
CA ALA A 165 3.48 -36.10 17.94
C ALA A 165 4.03 -37.55 17.87
N SER A 166 5.23 -37.83 18.41
CA SER A 166 5.78 -39.19 18.42
C SER A 166 6.66 -39.45 19.65
N SER A 167 6.18 -39.11 20.85
CA SER A 167 6.76 -39.62 22.10
C SER A 167 5.68 -39.83 23.17
N SER A 168 4.51 -40.28 22.73
CA SER A 168 3.41 -40.70 23.57
C SER A 168 2.76 -41.87 22.86
N ASP A 169 3.40 -43.03 22.97
CA ASP A 169 2.73 -44.29 23.25
C ASP A 169 3.80 -45.35 23.51
N CYS A 170 3.46 -46.20 24.47
CA CYS A 170 4.28 -47.15 25.22
C CYS A 170 4.98 -48.22 24.38
#